data_AF-A0A5E8VCM3-F1
#
_entry.id   AF-A0A5E8VCM3-F1
#
_cell.length_a   1.000
_cell.length_b   1.000
_cell.length_c   1.000
_cell.angle_alpha   90.00
_cell.angle_beta   90.00
_cell.angle_gamma   90.00
#
_symmetry.space_group_name_H-M   'P 1'
#
loop_
_entity.id
_entity.type
_entity.pdbx_description
1 polymer ?
#
loop_
_entity_poly.entity_id
_entity_poly.type
_entity_poly.pdbx_seq_one_letter_code
_entity_poly.pdbx_strand_id
1 'polypeptide(L)'
;MAEKRSVPRRLFKYRAFNNLTLDMIIADNLFYADPSTFNDPLDTRPSLNADLPATDIESALRQLIERRVSAEMKAAAQTIRYKGPKTLDHIDRLSRLQADQVISEIIHNATDPSYEIDDPLQFLLGRYLEKELLLQYDKGIVSLGQRATCPLMWSHYGDQHHGVCIGYSVPSDALDDLHKVQYGGTRLVDASKVLAMLDGDKDARRQVDEAVLLRKAASWRYEQEWRLIGPRGVQRSLLELEEVIFGMRCKEAVKYAIVTALDGRQRPVRFYEMRELHGTFNLKKYPLEEGEMRAFFPRRSRDIHEAFQSIAATQREGQPS
;
A
#
# COMPACT_ATOMS: atom_id res chain seq x y z
N MET A 1 -15.41 5.43 27.18
CA MET A 1 -14.23 6.27 26.92
C MET A 1 -13.44 5.60 25.81
N ALA A 2 -13.30 6.23 24.64
CA ALA A 2 -12.49 5.66 23.56
C ALA A 2 -11.02 5.62 24.01
N GLU A 3 -10.39 4.44 23.99
CA GLU A 3 -8.95 4.32 24.20
C GLU A 3 -8.23 5.30 23.27
N LYS A 4 -7.41 6.18 23.84
CA LYS A 4 -6.63 7.15 23.07
C LYS A 4 -5.68 6.34 22.17
N ARG A 5 -5.98 6.29 20.87
CA ARG A 5 -5.19 5.57 19.86
C ARG A 5 -3.74 6.06 19.97
N SER A 6 -2.86 5.23 20.53
CA SER A 6 -1.43 5.57 20.71
C SER A 6 -0.72 5.45 19.35
N VAL A 7 -0.88 6.46 18.51
CA VAL A 7 -0.17 6.55 17.23
C VAL A 7 1.32 6.82 17.50
N PRO A 8 2.24 6.06 16.89
CA PRO A 8 3.67 6.32 17.02
C PRO A 8 4.01 7.73 16.55
N ARG A 9 4.99 8.37 17.21
CA ARG A 9 5.48 9.70 16.80
C ARG A 9 5.93 9.75 15.34
N ARG A 10 6.41 8.61 14.82
CA ARG A 10 6.87 8.47 13.44
C ARG A 10 6.52 7.10 12.87
N LEU A 11 6.15 7.08 11.60
CA LEU A 11 5.93 5.89 10.80
C LEU A 11 6.89 5.88 9.61
N PHE A 12 7.20 4.70 9.08
CA PHE A 12 8.32 4.50 8.18
C PHE A 12 7.93 3.77 6.89
N LYS A 13 8.27 4.35 5.74
CA LYS A 13 8.11 3.72 4.43
C LYS A 13 9.46 3.25 3.89
N TYR A 14 9.63 1.95 3.73
CA TYR A 14 10.81 1.35 3.11
C TYR A 14 10.62 1.26 1.60
N ARG A 15 11.65 1.64 0.83
CA ARG A 15 11.60 1.63 -0.63
C ARG A 15 12.95 1.39 -1.29
N ALA A 16 12.93 0.71 -2.43
CA ALA A 16 13.97 0.82 -3.44
C ALA A 16 14.03 2.25 -4.02
N PHE A 17 15.18 2.66 -4.55
CA PHE A 17 15.29 3.94 -5.24
C PHE A 17 14.78 3.81 -6.68
N ASN A 18 13.62 4.43 -6.97
CA ASN A 18 12.96 4.44 -8.27
C ASN A 18 12.04 5.67 -8.40
N ASN A 19 11.35 5.82 -9.53
CA ASN A 19 10.49 6.97 -9.82
C ASN A 19 9.41 7.20 -8.74
N LEU A 20 8.80 6.14 -8.21
CA LEU A 20 7.81 6.28 -7.12
C LEU A 20 8.43 6.81 -5.82
N THR A 21 9.69 6.48 -5.57
CA THR A 21 10.42 7.03 -4.43
C THR A 21 10.70 8.51 -4.65
N LEU A 22 11.08 8.92 -5.87
CA LEU A 22 11.27 10.33 -6.24
C LEU A 22 9.96 11.13 -6.12
N ASP A 23 8.85 10.62 -6.64
CA ASP A 23 7.52 11.23 -6.50
C ASP A 23 7.15 11.47 -5.03
N MET A 24 7.52 10.53 -4.16
CA MET A 24 7.26 10.61 -2.74
C MET A 24 8.12 11.64 -2.01
N ILE A 25 9.41 11.79 -2.36
CA ILE A 25 10.29 12.75 -1.68
C ILE A 25 10.27 14.16 -2.29
N ILE A 26 10.15 14.27 -3.61
CA ILE A 26 10.22 15.54 -4.35
C ILE A 26 8.82 16.10 -4.59
N ALA A 27 7.91 15.29 -5.13
CA ALA A 27 6.56 15.75 -5.50
C ALA A 27 5.54 15.62 -4.35
N ASP A 28 5.97 15.10 -3.20
CA ASP A 28 5.15 14.92 -2.00
C ASP A 28 3.89 14.08 -2.25
N ASN A 29 4.04 13.01 -3.03
CA ASN A 29 2.94 12.11 -3.39
C ASN A 29 3.14 10.70 -2.83
N LEU A 30 2.07 10.10 -2.31
CA LEU A 30 2.05 8.71 -1.88
C LEU A 30 1.27 7.85 -2.88
N PHE A 31 1.82 6.69 -3.21
CA PHE A 31 1.13 5.69 -4.02
C PHE A 31 0.33 4.75 -3.12
N TYR A 32 -0.99 4.84 -3.20
CA TYR A 32 -1.95 3.97 -2.55
C TYR A 32 -2.15 2.71 -3.39
N ALA A 33 -1.48 1.63 -2.98
CA ALA A 33 -1.43 0.38 -3.73
C ALA A 33 -2.79 -0.32 -3.73
N ASP A 34 -3.13 -0.94 -4.86
CA ASP A 34 -4.26 -1.86 -4.93
C ASP A 34 -3.95 -3.10 -4.04
N PRO A 35 -4.83 -3.46 -3.09
CA PRO A 35 -4.61 -4.59 -2.20
C PRO A 35 -4.32 -5.91 -2.94
N SER A 36 -4.87 -6.09 -4.15
CA SER A 36 -4.63 -7.28 -4.98
C SER A 36 -3.16 -7.47 -5.40
N THR A 37 -2.35 -6.40 -5.34
CA THR A 37 -0.94 -6.37 -5.74
C THR A 37 0.04 -6.65 -4.60
N PHE A 38 -0.46 -6.98 -3.40
CA PHE A 38 0.39 -7.24 -2.25
C PHE A 38 1.24 -8.50 -2.44
N ASN A 39 2.42 -8.50 -1.83
CA ASN A 39 3.42 -9.57 -2.00
C ASN A 39 3.00 -10.89 -1.32
N ASP A 40 2.17 -10.82 -0.28
CA ASP A 40 1.56 -11.99 0.34
C ASP A 40 0.17 -12.23 -0.29
N PRO A 41 -0.06 -13.37 -0.96
CA PRO A 41 -1.35 -13.67 -1.59
C PRO A 41 -2.49 -13.90 -0.60
N LEU A 42 -2.22 -13.96 0.71
CA LEU A 42 -3.22 -14.10 1.76
C LEU A 42 -3.54 -12.77 2.45
N ASP A 43 -2.72 -11.73 2.26
CA ASP A 43 -2.96 -10.40 2.82
C ASP A 43 -4.10 -9.71 2.06
N THR A 44 -5.03 -9.11 2.80
CA THR A 44 -6.27 -8.52 2.26
C THR A 44 -7.18 -9.48 1.49
N ARG A 45 -7.06 -10.80 1.73
CA ARG A 45 -7.88 -11.85 1.09
C ARG A 45 -8.57 -12.72 2.15
N PRO A 46 -9.64 -12.20 2.79
CA PRO A 46 -10.41 -12.98 3.74
C PRO A 46 -11.04 -14.19 3.06
N SER A 47 -11.39 -15.19 3.86
CA SER A 47 -12.26 -16.26 3.41
C SER A 47 -13.66 -16.07 3.97
N LEU A 48 -14.67 -16.42 3.18
CA LEU A 48 -16.03 -16.37 3.68
C LEU A 48 -16.33 -17.63 4.50
N ASN A 49 -16.96 -17.46 5.66
CA ASN A 49 -17.64 -18.52 6.38
C ASN A 49 -19.12 -18.47 6.00
N ALA A 50 -19.62 -19.51 5.32
CA ALA A 50 -21.00 -19.61 4.86
C ALA A 50 -21.96 -20.03 6.00
N ASP A 51 -22.12 -19.16 6.99
CA ASP A 51 -22.93 -19.39 8.20
C ASP A 51 -24.44 -19.12 8.02
N LEU A 52 -24.89 -19.00 6.77
CA LEU A 52 -26.27 -18.70 6.40
C LEU A 52 -26.85 -19.75 5.45
N PRO A 53 -28.18 -19.94 5.42
CA PRO A 53 -28.84 -20.71 4.38
C PRO A 53 -28.52 -20.18 2.98
N ALA A 54 -28.52 -21.07 1.97
CA ALA A 54 -28.22 -20.71 0.58
C ALA A 54 -29.04 -19.52 0.06
N THR A 55 -30.32 -19.40 0.46
CA THR A 55 -31.20 -18.29 0.07
C THR A 55 -30.71 -16.92 0.54
N ASP A 56 -30.14 -16.84 1.73
CA ASP A 56 -29.66 -15.58 2.29
C ASP A 56 -28.28 -15.19 1.71
N ILE A 57 -27.43 -16.19 1.44
CA ILE A 57 -26.17 -15.99 0.71
C ILE A 57 -26.47 -15.52 -0.72
N GLU A 58 -27.46 -16.11 -1.39
CA GLU A 58 -27.91 -15.67 -2.71
C GLU A 58 -28.38 -14.20 -2.67
N SER A 59 -29.18 -13.82 -1.68
CA SER A 59 -29.63 -12.43 -1.49
C SER A 59 -28.45 -11.47 -1.32
N ALA A 60 -27.48 -11.81 -0.46
CA ALA A 60 -26.28 -10.99 -0.28
C ALA A 60 -25.45 -10.88 -1.56
N LEU A 61 -25.25 -12.00 -2.26
CA LEU A 61 -24.50 -12.06 -3.52
C LEU A 61 -25.16 -11.20 -4.61
N ARG A 62 -26.49 -11.33 -4.76
CA ARG A 62 -27.30 -10.51 -5.68
C ARG A 62 -27.08 -9.03 -5.42
N GLN A 63 -27.21 -8.59 -4.18
CA GLN A 63 -27.00 -7.19 -3.82
C GLN A 63 -25.60 -6.69 -4.19
N LEU A 64 -24.56 -7.50 -4.01
CA LEU A 64 -23.19 -7.11 -4.37
C LEU A 64 -22.97 -7.03 -5.88
N ILE A 65 -23.49 -7.99 -6.64
CA ILE A 65 -23.40 -7.97 -8.11
C ILE A 65 -24.14 -6.73 -8.65
N GLU A 66 -25.36 -6.48 -8.17
CA GLU A 66 -26.15 -5.33 -8.59
C GLU A 66 -25.43 -4.00 -8.28
N ARG A 67 -24.84 -3.87 -7.07
CA ARG A 67 -24.05 -2.68 -6.69
C ARG A 67 -22.86 -2.46 -7.61
N ARG A 68 -22.07 -3.51 -7.88
CA ARG A 68 -20.89 -3.42 -8.76
C ARG A 68 -21.28 -3.01 -10.18
N VAL A 69 -22.21 -3.74 -10.79
CA VAL A 69 -22.65 -3.50 -12.18
C VAL A 69 -23.24 -2.10 -12.30
N SER A 70 -24.08 -1.69 -11.34
CA SER A 70 -24.64 -0.33 -11.31
C SER A 70 -23.54 0.73 -11.23
N ALA A 71 -22.51 0.54 -10.41
CA ALA A 71 -21.38 1.47 -10.28
C ALA A 71 -20.56 1.58 -11.58
N GLU A 72 -20.20 0.46 -12.20
CA GLU A 72 -19.46 0.40 -13.46
C GLU A 72 -20.23 1.10 -14.59
N MET A 73 -21.52 0.78 -14.73
CA MET A 73 -22.38 1.38 -15.75
C MET A 73 -22.58 2.88 -15.53
N LYS A 74 -22.71 3.32 -14.27
CA LYS A 74 -22.78 4.76 -13.93
C LYS A 74 -21.49 5.48 -14.30
N ALA A 75 -20.33 4.90 -14.03
CA ALA A 75 -19.03 5.48 -14.41
C ALA A 75 -18.90 5.58 -15.94
N ALA A 76 -19.31 4.55 -16.68
CA ALA A 76 -19.35 4.57 -18.14
C ALA A 76 -20.31 5.65 -18.69
N ALA A 77 -21.53 5.74 -18.15
CA ALA A 77 -22.53 6.72 -18.54
C ALA A 77 -22.07 8.17 -18.30
N GLN A 78 -21.36 8.42 -17.19
CA GLN A 78 -20.76 9.72 -16.90
C GLN A 78 -19.71 10.11 -17.94
N THR A 79 -18.91 9.15 -18.41
CA THR A 79 -17.86 9.37 -19.43
C THR A 79 -18.45 9.83 -20.76
N ILE A 80 -19.60 9.25 -21.15
CA ILE A 80 -20.33 9.63 -22.38
C ILE A 80 -21.32 10.79 -22.16
N ARG A 81 -21.30 11.45 -20.99
CA ARG A 81 -22.17 12.58 -20.60
C ARG A 81 -23.68 12.31 -20.74
N TYR A 82 -24.09 11.04 -20.71
CA TYR A 82 -25.48 10.65 -20.83
C TYR A 82 -26.13 10.59 -19.45
N LYS A 83 -27.15 11.43 -19.21
CA LYS A 83 -27.83 11.54 -17.91
C LYS A 83 -29.35 11.56 -18.10
N GLY A 84 -30.09 10.85 -17.25
CA GLY A 84 -31.55 10.89 -17.22
C GLY A 84 -32.17 9.73 -16.43
N PRO A 85 -33.43 9.86 -15.98
CA PRO A 85 -34.13 8.82 -15.21
C PRO A 85 -34.27 7.51 -15.99
N LYS A 86 -34.56 7.56 -17.30
CA LYS A 86 -34.60 6.37 -18.17
C LYS A 86 -33.27 5.61 -18.22
N THR A 87 -32.15 6.33 -18.13
CA THR A 87 -30.81 5.73 -18.10
C THR A 87 -30.59 4.99 -16.79
N LEU A 88 -31.01 5.58 -15.66
CA LEU A 88 -30.90 4.95 -14.35
C LEU A 88 -31.77 3.69 -14.26
N ASP A 89 -33.02 3.75 -14.73
CA ASP A 89 -33.92 2.58 -14.79
C ASP A 89 -33.33 1.46 -15.66
N HIS A 90 -32.66 1.83 -16.76
CA HIS A 90 -31.99 0.87 -17.63
C HIS A 90 -30.77 0.23 -16.96
N ILE A 91 -29.96 1.02 -16.24
CA ILE A 91 -28.83 0.51 -15.45
C ILE A 91 -29.32 -0.46 -14.38
N ASP A 92 -30.37 -0.11 -13.66
CA ASP A 92 -30.91 -0.97 -12.59
C ASP A 92 -31.47 -2.27 -13.16
N ARG A 93 -32.17 -2.23 -14.32
CA ARG A 93 -32.64 -3.43 -15.01
C ARG A 93 -31.48 -4.34 -15.44
N LEU A 94 -30.44 -3.77 -16.05
CA LEU A 94 -29.29 -4.55 -16.50
C LEU A 94 -28.50 -5.12 -15.32
N SER A 95 -28.40 -4.39 -14.21
CA SER A 95 -27.77 -4.86 -12.97
C SER A 95 -28.50 -6.10 -12.42
N ARG A 96 -29.84 -6.07 -12.37
CA ARG A 96 -30.66 -7.22 -11.95
C ARG A 96 -30.52 -8.42 -12.89
N LEU A 97 -30.59 -8.18 -14.20
CA LEU A 97 -30.42 -9.23 -15.22
C LEU A 97 -29.05 -9.91 -15.10
N GLN A 98 -27.98 -9.15 -14.87
CA GLN A 98 -26.65 -9.71 -14.67
C GLN A 98 -26.58 -10.56 -13.41
N ALA A 99 -27.20 -10.11 -12.31
CA ALA A 99 -27.26 -10.90 -11.08
C ALA A 99 -28.05 -12.21 -11.29
N ASP A 100 -29.20 -12.15 -11.97
CA ASP A 100 -30.00 -13.34 -12.31
C ASP A 100 -29.21 -14.35 -13.14
N GLN A 101 -28.46 -13.88 -14.14
CA GLN A 101 -27.62 -14.73 -14.99
C GLN A 101 -26.54 -15.46 -14.18
N VAL A 102 -25.79 -14.72 -13.36
CA VAL A 102 -24.72 -15.29 -12.52
C VAL A 102 -25.29 -16.30 -11.52
N ILE A 103 -26.40 -15.97 -10.86
CA ILE A 103 -27.03 -16.87 -9.89
C ILE A 103 -27.58 -18.12 -10.57
N SER A 104 -28.20 -17.99 -11.74
CA SER A 104 -28.71 -19.15 -12.51
C SER A 104 -27.58 -20.08 -12.94
N GLU A 105 -26.43 -19.52 -13.33
CA GLU A 105 -25.22 -20.30 -13.65
C GLU A 105 -24.70 -21.04 -12.42
N ILE A 106 -24.65 -20.40 -11.25
CA ILE A 106 -24.25 -21.05 -10.00
C ILE A 106 -25.19 -22.19 -9.64
N ILE A 107 -26.51 -21.96 -9.71
CA ILE A 107 -27.52 -22.99 -9.43
C ILE A 107 -27.37 -24.18 -10.38
N HIS A 108 -27.15 -23.92 -11.68
CA HIS A 108 -26.90 -24.99 -12.65
C HIS A 108 -25.63 -25.78 -12.31
N ASN A 109 -24.52 -25.08 -12.03
CA ASN A 109 -23.25 -25.70 -11.69
C ASN A 109 -23.35 -26.52 -10.39
N ALA A 110 -24.15 -26.10 -9.42
CA ALA A 110 -24.38 -26.84 -8.17
C ALA A 110 -25.04 -28.22 -8.38
N THR A 111 -25.63 -28.48 -9.54
CA THR A 111 -26.20 -29.79 -9.90
C THR A 111 -25.19 -30.79 -10.46
N ASP A 112 -23.92 -30.39 -10.60
CA ASP A 112 -22.86 -31.26 -11.11
C ASP A 112 -22.66 -32.47 -10.16
N PRO A 113 -22.83 -33.71 -10.64
CA PRO A 113 -22.73 -34.91 -9.81
C PRO A 113 -21.30 -35.22 -9.36
N SER A 114 -20.28 -34.51 -9.87
CA SER A 114 -18.88 -34.68 -9.43
C SER A 114 -18.58 -34.04 -8.07
N TYR A 115 -19.50 -33.25 -7.50
CA TYR A 115 -19.33 -32.68 -6.18
C TYR A 115 -19.47 -33.73 -5.07
N GLU A 116 -18.39 -33.94 -4.33
CA GLU A 116 -18.35 -34.78 -3.12
C GLU A 116 -18.51 -33.93 -1.83
N ILE A 117 -19.49 -33.03 -1.81
CA ILE A 117 -19.79 -32.14 -0.67
C ILE A 117 -21.29 -32.10 -0.37
N ASP A 118 -21.65 -31.88 0.90
CA ASP A 118 -23.04 -32.01 1.37
C ASP A 118 -24.00 -30.98 0.75
N ASP A 119 -23.57 -29.72 0.61
CA ASP A 119 -24.37 -28.63 0.02
C ASP A 119 -23.54 -27.86 -1.04
N PRO A 120 -23.52 -28.36 -2.30
CA PRO A 120 -22.79 -27.69 -3.38
C PRO A 120 -23.29 -26.27 -3.68
N LEU A 121 -24.58 -26.01 -3.49
CA LEU A 121 -25.17 -24.71 -3.79
C LEU A 121 -24.70 -23.66 -2.78
N GLN A 122 -24.81 -23.95 -1.48
CA GLN A 122 -24.33 -23.05 -0.42
C GLN A 122 -22.83 -22.81 -0.56
N PHE A 123 -22.05 -23.86 -0.86
CA PHE A 123 -20.61 -23.75 -1.09
C PHE A 123 -20.28 -22.81 -2.25
N LEU A 124 -20.87 -23.02 -3.44
CA LEU A 124 -20.60 -22.19 -4.61
C LEU A 124 -21.06 -20.74 -4.41
N LEU A 125 -22.25 -20.52 -3.86
CA LEU A 125 -22.73 -19.18 -3.51
C LEU A 125 -21.75 -18.48 -2.55
N GLY A 126 -21.24 -19.19 -1.54
CA GLY A 126 -20.24 -18.67 -0.62
C GLY A 126 -18.93 -18.27 -1.32
N ARG A 127 -18.43 -19.09 -2.25
CA ARG A 127 -17.22 -18.77 -3.04
C ARG A 127 -17.42 -17.53 -3.93
N TYR A 128 -18.60 -17.39 -4.54
CA TYR A 128 -18.92 -16.21 -5.34
C TYR A 128 -19.13 -14.97 -4.46
N LEU A 129 -19.76 -15.10 -3.29
CA LEU A 129 -19.92 -14.00 -2.34
C LEU A 129 -18.56 -13.50 -1.81
N GLU A 130 -17.63 -14.40 -1.50
CA GLU A 130 -16.24 -14.06 -1.15
C GLU A 130 -15.58 -13.20 -2.25
N LYS A 131 -15.70 -13.63 -3.51
CA LYS A 131 -15.14 -12.93 -4.67
C LYS A 131 -15.79 -11.56 -4.87
N GLU A 132 -17.12 -11.48 -4.85
CA GLU A 132 -17.85 -10.23 -5.06
C GLU A 132 -17.63 -9.23 -3.93
N LEU A 133 -17.46 -9.69 -2.68
CA LEU A 133 -17.10 -8.85 -1.55
C LEU A 133 -15.78 -8.13 -1.79
N LEU A 134 -14.75 -8.86 -2.23
CA LEU A 134 -13.44 -8.29 -2.53
C LEU A 134 -13.50 -7.22 -3.63
N LEU A 135 -14.34 -7.43 -4.64
CA LEU A 135 -14.52 -6.48 -5.74
C LEU A 135 -15.21 -5.17 -5.30
N GLN A 136 -15.88 -5.14 -4.15
CA GLN A 136 -16.46 -3.89 -3.62
C GLN A 136 -15.42 -2.93 -3.06
N TYR A 137 -14.24 -3.42 -2.71
CA TYR A 137 -13.18 -2.56 -2.19
C TYR A 137 -12.49 -1.89 -3.37
N ASP A 138 -12.58 -0.57 -3.43
CA ASP A 138 -11.94 0.30 -4.43
C ASP A 138 -10.83 1.19 -3.83
N LYS A 139 -10.55 1.00 -2.52
CA LYS A 139 -9.54 1.74 -1.78
C LYS A 139 -8.14 1.20 -2.06
N GLY A 140 -7.16 2.09 -1.93
CA GLY A 140 -5.74 1.76 -1.95
C GLY A 140 -5.12 1.94 -0.57
N ILE A 141 -3.94 1.34 -0.39
CA ILE A 141 -3.28 1.25 0.91
C ILE A 141 -1.82 1.74 0.80
N VAL A 142 -1.43 2.61 1.74
CA VAL A 142 -0.02 2.90 2.02
C VAL A 142 0.38 2.17 3.30
N SER A 143 1.15 1.09 3.15
CA SER A 143 1.74 0.34 4.27
C SER A 143 2.96 1.05 4.84
N LEU A 144 2.97 1.28 6.16
CA LEU A 144 4.03 1.94 6.92
C LEU A 144 4.45 1.07 8.10
N GLY A 145 5.75 0.92 8.36
CA GLY A 145 6.26 0.23 9.54
C GLY A 145 6.43 1.19 10.73
N GLN A 146 6.29 0.69 11.95
CA GLN A 146 6.51 1.49 13.16
C GLN A 146 8.01 1.71 13.49
N ARG A 147 8.92 0.88 12.95
CA ARG A 147 10.36 0.95 13.25
C ARG A 147 11.18 1.07 11.97
N ALA A 148 12.22 1.90 12.00
CA ALA A 148 13.24 1.99 10.94
C ALA A 148 14.38 0.96 11.09
N THR A 149 14.47 0.27 12.23
CA THR A 149 15.63 -0.57 12.60
C THR A 149 15.38 -2.07 12.42
N CYS A 150 14.36 -2.46 11.65
CA CYS A 150 14.04 -3.87 11.43
C CYS A 150 14.87 -4.44 10.25
N PRO A 151 15.79 -5.40 10.48
CA PRO A 151 16.62 -5.96 9.40
C PRO A 151 15.80 -6.65 8.30
N LEU A 152 14.72 -7.35 8.67
CA LEU A 152 13.83 -8.00 7.71
C LEU A 152 13.13 -6.98 6.81
N MET A 153 12.67 -5.85 7.36
CA MET A 153 12.06 -4.77 6.54
C MET A 153 13.04 -4.20 5.53
N TRP A 154 14.30 -3.98 5.93
CA TRP A 154 15.34 -3.54 5.00
C TRP A 154 15.67 -4.58 3.93
N SER A 155 15.65 -5.86 4.29
CA SER A 155 15.92 -6.95 3.36
C SER A 155 14.83 -7.11 2.30
N HIS A 156 13.56 -7.05 2.70
CA HIS A 156 12.40 -7.23 1.80
C HIS A 156 12.01 -5.94 1.05
N TYR A 157 11.92 -4.81 1.77
CA TYR A 157 11.30 -3.58 1.26
C TYR A 157 12.31 -2.45 1.08
N GLY A 158 13.48 -2.53 1.72
CA GLY A 158 14.59 -1.59 1.56
C GLY A 158 15.59 -1.99 0.47
N ASP A 159 15.16 -2.79 -0.51
CA ASP A 159 15.96 -3.25 -1.65
C ASP A 159 17.27 -3.92 -1.22
N GLN A 160 17.17 -4.90 -0.31
CA GLN A 160 18.33 -5.58 0.28
C GLN A 160 19.35 -4.60 0.86
N HIS A 161 18.86 -3.56 1.55
CA HIS A 161 19.64 -2.45 2.12
C HIS A 161 20.27 -1.47 1.12
N HIS A 162 19.98 -1.54 -0.19
CA HIS A 162 20.43 -0.53 -1.17
C HIS A 162 19.50 0.69 -1.23
N GLY A 163 18.27 0.54 -0.77
CA GLY A 163 17.24 1.56 -0.82
C GLY A 163 17.27 2.55 0.35
N VAL A 164 16.11 3.15 0.59
CA VAL A 164 15.88 4.16 1.62
C VAL A 164 14.69 3.80 2.51
N CYS A 165 14.65 4.38 3.69
CA CYS A 165 13.54 4.34 4.61
C CYS A 165 13.16 5.78 4.97
N ILE A 166 11.90 6.12 4.75
CA ILE A 166 11.40 7.48 4.86
C ILE A 166 10.51 7.59 6.08
N GLY A 167 10.85 8.52 6.97
CA GLY A 167 10.17 8.73 8.23
C GLY A 167 9.18 9.88 8.16
N TYR A 168 7.93 9.59 8.50
CA TYR A 168 6.81 10.52 8.47
C TYR A 168 6.24 10.81 9.86
N SER A 169 5.94 12.06 10.13
CA SER A 169 4.96 12.39 11.18
C SER A 169 3.54 12.34 10.62
N VAL A 170 2.56 12.13 11.49
CA VAL A 170 1.15 11.97 11.12
C VAL A 170 0.37 13.20 11.60
N PRO A 171 0.02 14.14 10.71
CA PRO A 171 -0.90 15.23 10.97
C PRO A 171 -2.29 14.76 11.42
N SER A 172 -3.07 15.65 12.06
CA SER A 172 -4.37 15.30 12.65
C SER A 172 -5.42 14.89 11.62
N ASP A 173 -5.38 15.49 10.43
CA ASP A 173 -6.27 15.21 9.30
C ASP A 173 -5.97 13.87 8.62
N ALA A 174 -4.83 13.24 8.90
CA ALA A 174 -4.52 11.89 8.44
C ALA A 174 -4.92 10.78 9.44
N LEU A 175 -5.33 11.13 10.67
CA LEU A 175 -5.54 10.16 11.75
C LEU A 175 -6.76 9.27 11.54
N ASP A 176 -7.80 9.80 10.88
CA ASP A 176 -9.06 9.08 10.66
C ASP A 176 -8.86 7.91 9.66
N ASP A 177 -7.99 8.11 8.67
CA ASP A 177 -7.66 7.15 7.62
C ASP A 177 -6.48 6.23 7.98
N LEU A 178 -5.87 6.41 9.15
CA LEU A 178 -4.70 5.66 9.60
C LEU A 178 -5.10 4.54 10.57
N HIS A 179 -4.77 3.30 10.21
CA HIS A 179 -5.18 2.12 10.96
C HIS A 179 -4.00 1.21 11.30
N LYS A 180 -4.00 0.65 12.51
CA LYS A 180 -3.01 -0.34 12.92
C LYS A 180 -3.44 -1.73 12.45
N VAL A 181 -2.52 -2.48 11.84
CA VAL A 181 -2.76 -3.87 11.45
C VAL A 181 -2.84 -4.78 12.67
N GLN A 182 -3.79 -5.70 12.64
CA GLN A 182 -3.98 -6.78 13.61
C GLN A 182 -3.35 -8.07 13.06
N TYR A 183 -2.50 -8.69 13.88
CA TYR A 183 -1.75 -9.89 13.47
C TYR A 183 -2.36 -11.16 14.04
N GLY A 184 -2.53 -12.17 13.18
CA GLY A 184 -3.09 -13.47 13.54
C GLY A 184 -4.62 -13.47 13.58
N GLY A 185 -5.17 -14.40 14.37
CA GLY A 185 -6.61 -14.66 14.39
C GLY A 185 -7.11 -15.35 13.13
N THR A 186 -8.42 -15.31 12.93
CA THR A 186 -9.07 -15.87 11.75
C THR A 186 -9.13 -14.86 10.61
N ARG A 187 -8.99 -15.34 9.37
CA ARG A 187 -9.32 -14.56 8.15
C ARG A 187 -10.76 -14.77 7.70
N LEU A 188 -11.56 -15.48 8.49
CA LEU A 188 -12.95 -15.74 8.20
C LEU A 188 -13.80 -14.47 8.39
N VAL A 189 -14.65 -14.22 7.42
CA VAL A 189 -15.73 -13.24 7.47
C VAL A 189 -17.04 -14.01 7.34
N ASP A 190 -17.90 -13.88 8.33
CA ASP A 190 -19.20 -14.55 8.34
C ASP A 190 -20.13 -13.92 7.29
N ALA A 191 -20.84 -14.76 6.52
CA ALA A 191 -21.82 -14.33 5.54
C ALA A 191 -22.95 -13.52 6.19
N SER A 192 -23.34 -13.87 7.42
CA SER A 192 -24.29 -13.09 8.24
C SER A 192 -23.87 -11.64 8.44
N LYS A 193 -22.58 -11.39 8.68
CA LYS A 193 -22.04 -10.03 8.81
C LYS A 193 -22.02 -9.30 7.49
N VAL A 194 -21.71 -9.99 6.39
CA VAL A 194 -21.78 -9.40 5.05
C VAL A 194 -23.22 -8.97 4.73
N LEU A 195 -24.20 -9.81 5.01
CA LEU A 195 -25.61 -9.49 4.79
C LEU A 195 -26.07 -8.30 5.66
N ALA A 196 -25.82 -8.34 6.98
CA ALA A 196 -26.17 -7.23 7.88
C ALA A 196 -25.52 -5.90 7.47
N MET A 197 -24.27 -5.96 7.02
CA MET A 197 -23.52 -4.84 6.48
C MET A 197 -24.17 -4.26 5.20
N LEU A 198 -24.80 -5.10 4.37
CA LEU A 198 -25.53 -4.66 3.17
C LEU A 198 -26.86 -4.01 3.53
N ASP A 199 -27.50 -4.50 4.59
CA ASP A 199 -28.75 -3.96 5.15
C ASP A 199 -28.56 -2.67 5.96
N GLY A 200 -27.31 -2.20 6.09
CA GLY A 200 -26.99 -0.89 6.67
C GLY A 200 -26.45 -0.93 8.10
N ASP A 201 -26.16 -2.12 8.65
CA ASP A 201 -25.51 -2.25 9.94
C ASP A 201 -24.07 -1.71 9.87
N LYS A 202 -23.82 -0.62 10.62
CA LYS A 202 -22.53 0.06 10.66
C LYS A 202 -21.47 -0.72 11.43
N ASP A 203 -21.86 -1.50 12.44
CA ASP A 203 -20.91 -2.31 13.20
C ASP A 203 -20.50 -3.54 12.38
N ALA A 204 -21.45 -4.19 11.71
CA ALA A 204 -21.15 -5.26 10.77
C ALA A 204 -20.21 -4.76 9.65
N ARG A 205 -20.49 -3.59 9.04
CA ARG A 205 -19.60 -2.93 8.07
C ARG A 205 -18.19 -2.78 8.61
N ARG A 206 -18.04 -2.20 9.81
CA ARG A 206 -16.75 -1.99 10.44
C ARG A 206 -16.01 -3.32 10.64
N GLN A 207 -16.69 -4.36 11.13
CA GLN A 207 -16.08 -5.67 11.35
C GLN A 207 -15.61 -6.33 10.04
N VAL A 208 -16.41 -6.23 8.98
CA VAL A 208 -16.02 -6.74 7.65
C VAL A 208 -14.82 -5.95 7.10
N ASP A 209 -14.85 -4.62 7.17
CA ASP A 209 -13.74 -3.76 6.72
C ASP A 209 -12.45 -4.04 7.50
N GLU A 210 -12.53 -4.20 8.83
CA GLU A 210 -11.38 -4.55 9.67
C GLU A 210 -10.81 -5.94 9.29
N ALA A 211 -11.67 -6.91 9.02
CA ALA A 211 -11.27 -8.25 8.62
C ALA A 211 -10.62 -8.28 7.23
N VAL A 212 -11.16 -7.51 6.28
CA VAL A 212 -10.64 -7.42 4.91
C VAL A 212 -9.34 -6.61 4.85
N LEU A 213 -9.29 -5.44 5.49
CA LEU A 213 -8.23 -4.46 5.24
C LEU A 213 -7.12 -4.46 6.30
N LEU A 214 -7.36 -4.99 7.50
CA LEU A 214 -6.47 -4.80 8.66
C LEU A 214 -5.97 -6.09 9.30
N ARG A 215 -6.33 -7.27 8.79
CA ARG A 215 -5.80 -8.56 9.26
C ARG A 215 -4.59 -8.98 8.45
N LYS A 216 -3.55 -9.47 9.13
CA LYS A 216 -2.35 -10.02 8.50
C LYS A 216 -1.83 -11.24 9.26
N ALA A 217 -1.19 -12.18 8.57
CA ALA A 217 -0.69 -13.39 9.22
C ALA A 217 0.36 -13.07 10.30
N ALA A 218 0.35 -13.86 11.39
CA ALA A 218 1.17 -13.60 12.58
C ALA A 218 2.68 -13.57 12.29
N SER A 219 3.13 -14.32 11.28
CA SER A 219 4.54 -14.36 10.84
C SER A 219 5.06 -12.99 10.39
N TRP A 220 4.18 -12.07 9.96
CA TRP A 220 4.53 -10.71 9.53
C TRP A 220 4.53 -9.68 10.67
N ARG A 221 4.33 -10.10 11.93
CA ARG A 221 4.23 -9.17 13.08
C ARG A 221 5.45 -8.27 13.28
N TYR A 222 6.61 -8.65 12.75
CA TYR A 222 7.83 -7.85 12.83
C TYR A 222 7.73 -6.51 12.11
N GLU A 223 6.84 -6.38 11.11
CA GLU A 223 6.63 -5.15 10.34
C GLU A 223 6.03 -4.03 11.19
N GLN A 224 5.20 -4.39 12.18
CA GLN A 224 4.45 -3.46 13.01
C GLN A 224 3.72 -2.41 12.15
N GLU A 225 2.92 -2.94 11.22
CA GLU A 225 2.35 -2.21 10.09
C GLU A 225 1.18 -1.31 10.54
N TRP A 226 1.18 -0.11 9.98
CA TRP A 226 0.08 0.82 9.94
C TRP A 226 -0.29 1.08 8.48
N ARG A 227 -1.58 1.11 8.18
CA ARG A 227 -2.15 1.31 6.85
C ARG A 227 -2.85 2.66 6.80
N LEU A 228 -2.38 3.54 5.94
CA LEU A 228 -3.14 4.73 5.54
C LEU A 228 -4.02 4.33 4.35
N ILE A 229 -5.34 4.46 4.48
CA ILE A 229 -6.32 3.98 3.51
C ILE A 229 -6.91 5.17 2.77
N GLY A 230 -6.97 5.11 1.45
CA GLY A 230 -7.43 6.24 0.63
C GLY A 230 -7.80 5.84 -0.78
N PRO A 231 -8.05 6.81 -1.69
CA PRO A 231 -8.26 6.52 -3.10
C PRO A 231 -7.03 5.84 -3.72
N ARG A 232 -7.24 4.85 -4.60
CA ARG A 232 -6.15 4.14 -5.28
C ARG A 232 -5.28 5.07 -6.12
N GLY A 233 -4.02 4.67 -6.29
CA GLY A 233 -3.07 5.35 -7.15
C GLY A 233 -2.28 6.46 -6.45
N VAL A 234 -1.72 7.37 -7.25
CA VAL A 234 -0.91 8.48 -6.77
C VAL A 234 -1.83 9.56 -6.18
N GLN A 235 -1.61 9.90 -4.92
CA GLN A 235 -2.33 10.97 -4.21
C GLN A 235 -1.33 11.89 -3.53
N ARG A 236 -1.73 13.13 -3.25
CA ARG A 236 -0.93 14.04 -2.42
C ARG A 236 -0.74 13.43 -1.02
N SER A 237 0.45 13.58 -0.46
CA SER A 237 0.76 13.09 0.87
C SER A 237 -0.06 13.87 1.92
N LEU A 238 -0.73 13.13 2.79
CA LEU A 238 -1.29 13.67 4.04
C LEU A 238 -0.27 13.61 5.19
N LEU A 239 0.90 13.03 4.93
CA LEU A 239 1.95 12.80 5.92
C LEU A 239 3.07 13.81 5.72
N GLU A 240 3.74 14.15 6.81
CA GLU A 240 4.85 15.10 6.76
C GLU A 240 6.19 14.38 6.81
N LEU A 241 7.00 14.59 5.76
CA LEU A 241 8.35 14.05 5.61
C LEU A 241 9.31 14.68 6.62
N GLU A 242 9.83 13.87 7.55
CA GLU A 242 10.64 14.35 8.68
C GLU A 242 12.08 13.83 8.65
N GLU A 243 12.33 12.72 7.97
CA GLU A 243 13.67 12.16 7.79
C GLU A 243 13.77 11.18 6.63
N VAL A 244 14.96 11.09 6.04
CA VAL A 244 15.34 10.02 5.11
C VAL A 244 16.52 9.27 5.70
N ILE A 245 16.43 7.94 5.62
CA ILE A 245 17.39 7.01 6.20
C ILE A 245 17.91 6.15 5.05
N PHE A 246 19.22 6.12 4.86
CA PHE A 246 19.86 5.34 3.81
C PHE A 246 20.22 3.95 4.33
N GLY A 247 19.99 2.92 3.50
CA GLY A 247 20.38 1.56 3.83
C GLY A 247 21.91 1.39 3.84
N MET A 248 22.39 0.35 4.52
CA MET A 248 23.84 0.06 4.67
C MET A 248 24.58 -0.11 3.34
N ARG A 249 23.87 -0.47 2.26
CA ARG A 249 24.42 -0.68 0.92
C ARG A 249 23.99 0.41 -0.05
N CYS A 250 23.38 1.48 0.44
CA CYS A 250 22.92 2.58 -0.40
C CYS A 250 24.13 3.32 -0.99
N LYS A 251 24.13 3.51 -2.32
CA LYS A 251 25.25 4.14 -3.03
C LYS A 251 25.34 5.63 -2.68
N GLU A 252 26.56 6.14 -2.52
CA GLU A 252 26.81 7.56 -2.23
C GLU A 252 26.17 8.51 -3.26
N ALA A 253 26.15 8.15 -4.55
CA ALA A 253 25.48 8.98 -5.55
C ALA A 253 23.96 9.12 -5.33
N VAL A 254 23.31 8.08 -4.78
CA VAL A 254 21.88 8.13 -4.42
C VAL A 254 21.67 8.98 -3.18
N LYS A 255 22.52 8.80 -2.16
CA LYS A 255 22.54 9.65 -0.96
C LYS A 255 22.67 11.13 -1.37
N TYR A 256 23.64 11.44 -2.24
CA TYR A 256 23.90 12.78 -2.75
C TYR A 256 22.69 13.37 -3.47
N ALA A 257 22.11 12.60 -4.40
CA ALA A 257 20.96 13.06 -5.18
C ALA A 257 19.76 13.40 -4.28
N ILE A 258 19.46 12.56 -3.29
CA ILE A 258 18.34 12.79 -2.38
C ILE A 258 18.59 13.97 -1.45
N VAL A 259 19.78 14.05 -0.85
CA VAL A 259 20.18 15.17 0.02
C VAL A 259 20.07 16.49 -0.75
N THR A 260 20.67 16.55 -1.94
CA THR A 260 20.64 17.75 -2.79
C THR A 260 19.23 18.12 -3.23
N ALA A 261 18.38 17.14 -3.57
CA ALA A 261 17.01 17.39 -4.01
C ALA A 261 16.11 17.95 -2.89
N LEU A 262 16.48 17.74 -1.62
CA LEU A 262 15.74 18.18 -0.45
C LEU A 262 16.38 19.40 0.24
N ASP A 263 17.52 19.88 -0.25
CA ASP A 263 18.16 21.11 0.23
C ASP A 263 17.23 22.32 0.05
N GLY A 264 17.22 23.21 1.04
CA GLY A 264 16.47 24.46 0.97
C GLY A 264 14.94 24.34 1.14
N ARG A 265 14.41 23.15 1.46
CA ARG A 265 13.00 23.02 1.86
C ARG A 265 12.69 23.90 3.07
N GLN A 266 11.50 24.51 3.08
CA GLN A 266 11.03 25.32 4.20
C GLN A 266 11.00 24.54 5.52
N ARG A 267 10.64 23.25 5.46
CA ARG A 267 10.77 22.31 6.57
C ARG A 267 11.99 21.41 6.33
N PRO A 268 13.04 21.52 7.17
CA PRO A 268 14.25 20.72 7.01
C PRO A 268 13.97 19.23 7.22
N VAL A 269 14.55 18.41 6.33
CA VAL A 269 14.54 16.95 6.45
C VAL A 269 15.85 16.50 7.07
N ARG A 270 15.80 15.57 8.04
CA ARG A 270 17.02 15.03 8.66
C ARG A 270 17.51 13.81 7.88
N PHE A 271 18.82 13.72 7.67
CA PHE A 271 19.45 12.60 6.99
C PHE A 271 20.17 11.68 7.95
N TYR A 272 19.98 10.38 7.72
CA TYR A 272 20.61 9.34 8.51
C TYR A 272 21.05 8.18 7.62
N GLU A 273 21.91 7.34 8.13
CA GLU A 273 22.18 6.03 7.56
C GLU A 273 22.04 4.92 8.60
N MET A 274 21.66 3.74 8.13
CA MET A 274 21.68 2.54 8.94
C MET A 274 23.09 1.97 8.97
N ARG A 275 23.51 1.53 10.16
CA ARG A 275 24.71 0.72 10.36
C ARG A 275 24.36 -0.47 11.26
N GLU A 276 25.12 -1.55 11.14
CA GLU A 276 25.03 -2.64 12.09
C GLU A 276 25.47 -2.17 13.48
N LEU A 277 24.85 -2.76 14.51
CA LEU A 277 25.39 -2.69 15.85
C LEU A 277 26.36 -3.86 16.00
N HIS A 278 27.66 -3.53 16.02
CA HIS A 278 28.76 -4.50 16.01
C HIS A 278 28.53 -5.68 16.96
N GLY A 279 28.73 -6.90 16.44
CA GLY A 279 28.56 -8.15 17.20
C GLY A 279 27.10 -8.59 17.38
N THR A 280 26.12 -7.94 16.74
CA THR A 280 24.69 -8.28 16.83
C THR A 280 24.02 -8.29 15.47
N PHE A 281 22.82 -8.89 15.39
CA PHE A 281 21.95 -8.79 14.21
C PHE A 281 21.08 -7.52 14.20
N ASN A 282 21.34 -6.57 15.10
CA ASN A 282 20.55 -5.36 15.24
C ASN A 282 21.12 -4.22 14.40
N LEU A 283 20.24 -3.31 13.99
CA LEU A 283 20.62 -2.11 13.27
C LEU A 283 20.40 -0.88 14.14
N LYS A 284 21.27 0.11 13.97
CA LYS A 284 21.13 1.44 14.58
C LYS A 284 21.28 2.52 13.52
N LYS A 285 20.46 3.55 13.68
CA LYS A 285 20.44 4.72 12.80
C LYS A 285 21.42 5.77 13.32
N TYR A 286 22.27 6.31 12.45
CA TYR A 286 23.27 7.35 12.75
C TYR A 286 23.06 8.55 11.85
N PRO A 287 23.30 9.80 12.31
CA PRO A 287 23.29 10.98 11.45
C PRO A 287 24.20 10.77 10.23
N LEU A 288 23.76 11.22 9.06
CA LEU A 288 24.57 11.12 7.85
C LEU A 288 25.69 12.18 7.90
N GLU A 289 26.93 11.77 7.63
CA GLU A 289 28.04 12.68 7.41
C GLU A 289 28.09 13.06 5.92
N GLU A 290 27.65 14.28 5.60
CA GLU A 290 27.47 14.70 4.20
C GLU A 290 28.74 15.24 3.52
N GLY A 291 29.76 15.61 4.31
CA GLY A 291 30.89 16.41 3.85
C GLY A 291 31.71 15.75 2.73
N GLU A 292 32.10 14.49 2.92
CA GLU A 292 32.89 13.75 1.93
C GLU A 292 32.12 13.57 0.61
N MET A 293 30.85 13.16 0.72
CA MET A 293 29.98 12.95 -0.42
C MET A 293 29.72 14.24 -1.21
N ARG A 294 29.47 15.37 -0.52
CA ARG A 294 29.27 16.68 -1.15
C ARG A 294 30.54 17.25 -1.77
N ALA A 295 31.72 16.92 -1.21
CA ALA A 295 32.99 17.31 -1.82
C ALA A 295 33.29 16.50 -3.09
N PHE A 296 32.78 15.27 -3.18
CA PHE A 296 33.06 14.36 -4.28
C PHE A 296 32.02 14.38 -5.41
N PHE A 297 30.77 14.77 -5.15
CA PHE A 297 29.68 14.77 -6.15
C PHE A 297 29.07 16.17 -6.38
N PRO A 298 28.55 16.45 -7.60
CA PRO A 298 28.62 15.59 -8.77
C PRO A 298 30.00 15.73 -9.41
N ARG A 299 30.62 14.59 -9.79
CA ARG A 299 31.91 14.62 -10.48
C ARG A 299 31.75 14.47 -11.98
N ARG A 300 32.57 15.18 -12.74
CA ARG A 300 32.81 14.91 -14.16
C ARG A 300 34.18 14.25 -14.29
N SER A 301 34.22 13.10 -14.97
CA SER A 301 35.45 12.29 -15.09
C SER A 301 36.61 13.03 -15.77
N ARG A 302 36.33 14.01 -16.63
CA ARG A 302 37.35 14.79 -17.31
C ARG A 302 38.03 15.85 -16.43
N ASP A 303 37.41 16.27 -15.32
CA ASP A 303 37.96 17.33 -14.47
C ASP A 303 39.32 16.92 -13.88
N ILE A 304 39.48 15.65 -13.53
CA ILE A 304 40.75 15.09 -13.04
C ILE A 304 41.81 15.13 -14.16
N HIS A 305 41.45 14.73 -15.38
CA HIS A 305 42.37 14.74 -16.52
C HIS A 305 42.80 16.17 -16.88
N GLU A 306 41.87 17.11 -16.86
CA GLU A 306 42.12 18.53 -17.13
C GLU A 306 43.02 19.15 -16.04
N ALA A 307 42.83 18.79 -14.77
CA ALA A 307 43.70 19.22 -13.66
C ALA A 307 45.15 18.70 -13.79
N PHE A 308 45.35 17.45 -14.21
CA PHE A 308 46.70 16.93 -14.46
C PHE A 308 47.36 17.57 -15.69
N GLN A 309 46.58 17.88 -16.73
CA GLN A 309 47.09 18.61 -17.90
C GLN A 309 47.50 20.04 -17.56
N SER A 310 46.73 20.74 -16.72
CA SER A 310 47.10 22.09 -16.27
C SER A 310 48.38 22.08 -15.45
N ILE A 311 48.55 21.15 -14.50
CA ILE A 311 49.79 21.02 -13.71
C ILE A 311 50.99 20.72 -14.61
N ALA A 312 50.82 19.81 -15.59
CA ALA A 312 51.88 19.49 -16.54
C ALA A 312 52.26 20.67 -17.45
N ALA A 313 51.29 21.52 -17.82
CA ALA A 313 51.54 22.75 -18.56
C ALA A 313 52.31 23.78 -17.72
N THR A 314 51.92 24.00 -16.45
CA THR A 314 52.60 24.94 -15.55
C THR A 314 54.05 24.51 -15.23
N GLN A 315 54.33 23.21 -15.19
CA GLN A 315 55.70 22.70 -15.02
C GLN A 315 56.58 22.90 -16.27
N ARG A 316 56.00 22.95 -17.47
CA ARG A 316 56.75 23.22 -18.71
C ARG A 316 57.09 24.70 -18.90
N GLU A 317 56.25 25.61 -18.40
CA GLU A 317 56.49 27.05 -18.46
C GLU A 317 57.51 27.53 -17.41
N GLY A 318 57.81 26.73 -16.38
CA GLY A 318 58.74 27.05 -15.29
C GLY A 318 60.19 26.58 -15.46
N GLN A 319 60.55 25.95 -16.59
CA GLN A 319 61.96 25.60 -16.87
C GLN A 319 62.62 26.75 -17.64
N PRO A 320 63.63 27.45 -17.06
CA PRO A 320 64.41 28.43 -17.82
C PRO A 320 65.24 27.69 -18.87
N SER A 321 65.21 28.23 -20.09
CA SER A 321 66.01 27.83 -21.25
C SER A 321 67.50 27.89 -21.03
#